data_AF-A0A9D7ZMB0-F1
#
_entry.id   AF-A0A9D7ZMB0-F1
#
_cell.length_a   1.000
_cell.length_b   1.000
_cell.length_c   1.000
_cell.angle_alpha   90.00
_cell.angle_beta   90.00
_cell.angle_gamma   90.00
#
_symmetry.space_group_name_H-M   'P 1'
#
loop_
_entity.id
_entity.type
_entity.pdbx_description
1 polymer ?
#
loop_
_entity_poly.entity_id
_entity_poly.type
_entity_poly.pdbx_seq_one_letter_code
_entity_poly.pdbx_strand_id
1 'polypeptide(L)'
;MKKLYTILLAALFSTSIINAQKTIFTENFGGNFAHNESLSTNSSGYAHTGAGDFVHKIISGSGASGSNCFAQLGASGNTVASTDIQLYAGNTYEYKAYVKTVNSSIYVTLRINVGGTDVATSGNTTANGAWQELSCTYTPAADEMASFQFVKTQGQLANIDKIKVVCTSCTDQNYVFDFNDSKEGWLSGGGSNVTLGNDAMNINATGTNALVRSGDLTADLNIDAANYDRARVTFRTPYAAGGAGAGKLYFYNLAAGNSQFAVFDITRDAANTSTFQTVEIDLSSTPTTGTYSGPIARLGFRVPWGIASGDVCHLQKVELYNNPPAPIPALTLTGIMDFGISGSSGKAIMLTANQSISDLSVYGMGSANNGGGTNNQEYTFPAVSVSAGEHIVICRDQAALSSYFAGCLEQFNGALLPTNIIENSSFPDGNGNDAYELFHNGTVIETFGDITFTGGSSNYNLPWVYRDSWAWKDTASANVGNWVFGGDNCSDNSSSTQTSNCPFPLATTACVATYDVTLKVNTANITVGANGMYAGGGFLGGSDALQLTDADGDGTWEGVATISAGSGPNYYAFFNSPNGSSDWNTKENLAGTTC
;
A
#
# COMPACT_ATOMS: atom_id res chain seq x y z
N MET A 1 71.32 12.02 -17.90
CA MET A 1 70.02 12.30 -17.26
C MET A 1 68.91 11.64 -18.09
N LYS A 2 68.53 10.40 -17.75
CA LYS A 2 67.39 9.70 -18.35
C LYS A 2 66.17 9.99 -17.47
N LYS A 3 65.13 10.60 -18.05
CA LYS A 3 63.89 10.98 -17.36
C LYS A 3 63.07 9.71 -17.07
N LEU A 4 62.79 9.48 -15.79
CA LEU A 4 61.78 8.52 -15.32
C LEU A 4 60.40 8.99 -15.79
N TYR A 5 59.65 8.12 -16.44
CA TYR A 5 58.21 8.27 -16.61
C TYR A 5 57.51 7.56 -15.45
N THR A 6 56.95 8.33 -14.54
CA THR A 6 56.09 7.83 -13.47
C THR A 6 54.71 7.55 -14.07
N ILE A 7 54.33 6.27 -14.15
CA ILE A 7 52.97 5.86 -14.51
C ILE A 7 52.08 6.14 -13.29
N LEU A 8 51.20 7.13 -13.42
CA LEU A 8 50.15 7.41 -12.43
C LEU A 8 49.05 6.35 -12.61
N LEU A 9 49.00 5.37 -11.72
CA LEU A 9 47.90 4.40 -11.65
C LEU A 9 46.68 5.13 -11.05
N ALA A 10 45.81 5.67 -11.90
CA ALA A 10 44.52 6.16 -11.46
C ALA A 10 43.66 4.96 -11.07
N ALA A 11 43.53 4.71 -9.76
CA ALA A 11 42.51 3.82 -9.24
C ALA A 11 41.15 4.45 -9.57
N LEU A 12 40.48 3.93 -10.60
CA LEU A 12 39.04 4.13 -10.77
C LEU A 12 38.36 3.48 -9.57
N PHE A 13 38.02 4.27 -8.56
CA PHE A 13 36.97 3.90 -7.62
C PHE A 13 35.67 3.91 -8.42
N SER A 14 35.25 2.76 -8.92
CA SER A 14 33.87 2.56 -9.34
C SER A 14 33.01 2.67 -8.08
N THR A 15 32.49 3.86 -7.79
CA THR A 15 31.38 4.00 -6.86
C THR A 15 30.19 3.35 -7.54
N SER A 16 29.93 2.09 -7.21
CA SER A 16 28.70 1.41 -7.60
C SER A 16 27.55 2.15 -6.90
N ILE A 17 26.86 3.01 -7.63
CA ILE A 17 25.63 3.65 -7.14
C ILE A 17 24.57 2.54 -7.16
N ILE A 18 24.33 1.92 -6.00
CA ILE A 18 23.26 0.94 -5.83
C ILE A 18 21.99 1.75 -5.57
N ASN A 19 21.16 1.98 -6.60
CA ASN A 19 19.83 2.49 -6.33
C ASN A 19 19.04 1.42 -5.56
N ALA A 20 18.09 1.82 -4.72
CA ALA A 20 17.22 0.87 -4.05
C ALA A 20 16.45 0.03 -5.08
N GLN A 21 16.51 -1.29 -4.94
CA GLN A 21 15.91 -2.25 -5.86
C GLN A 21 15.23 -3.34 -5.06
N LYS A 22 14.06 -3.81 -5.50
CA LYS A 22 13.34 -4.89 -4.82
C LYS A 22 13.99 -6.23 -5.12
N THR A 23 14.62 -6.83 -4.12
CA THR A 23 15.08 -8.22 -4.21
C THR A 23 13.88 -9.15 -4.01
N ILE A 24 13.49 -9.85 -5.07
CA ILE A 24 12.32 -10.75 -5.04
C ILE A 24 12.71 -12.22 -4.82
N PHE A 25 13.98 -12.56 -5.06
CA PHE A 25 14.50 -13.91 -4.84
C PHE A 25 16.00 -13.87 -4.54
N THR A 26 16.43 -14.69 -3.58
CA THR A 26 17.85 -14.96 -3.28
C THR A 26 18.05 -16.45 -3.04
N GLU A 27 19.18 -16.99 -3.50
CA GLU A 27 19.60 -18.35 -3.15
C GLU A 27 21.13 -18.43 -3.08
N ASN A 28 21.62 -18.86 -1.92
CA ASN A 28 23.04 -19.01 -1.62
C ASN A 28 23.42 -20.48 -1.31
N PHE A 29 22.45 -21.39 -1.38
CA PHE A 29 22.56 -22.83 -1.19
C PHE A 29 23.04 -23.27 0.21
N GLY A 30 23.09 -22.37 1.18
CA GLY A 30 23.44 -22.68 2.56
C GLY A 30 22.31 -23.38 3.33
N GLY A 31 22.67 -24.31 4.22
CA GLY A 31 21.82 -24.79 5.32
C GLY A 31 20.59 -25.64 5.05
N ASN A 32 20.13 -25.70 3.81
CA ASN A 32 18.88 -26.34 3.47
C ASN A 32 19.04 -27.70 2.78
N PHE A 33 20.25 -28.05 2.34
CA PHE A 33 20.46 -29.20 1.44
C PHE A 33 21.70 -30.03 1.82
N ALA A 34 21.61 -31.34 1.70
CA ALA A 34 22.73 -32.25 1.89
C ALA A 34 23.71 -32.21 0.69
N HIS A 35 24.95 -32.66 0.91
CA HIS A 35 25.93 -32.79 -0.17
C HIS A 35 25.47 -33.85 -1.19
N ASN A 36 25.47 -33.50 -2.49
CA ASN A 36 24.93 -34.29 -3.61
C ASN A 36 23.42 -34.52 -3.58
N GLU A 37 22.67 -33.76 -2.79
CA GLU A 37 21.22 -33.79 -2.88
C GLU A 37 20.76 -33.27 -4.24
N SER A 38 19.79 -33.95 -4.85
CA SER A 38 19.13 -33.47 -6.06
C SER A 38 18.22 -32.31 -5.71
N LEU A 39 18.48 -31.14 -6.30
CA LEU A 39 17.62 -29.96 -6.15
C LEU A 39 16.39 -30.05 -7.06
N SER A 40 16.40 -30.94 -8.05
CA SER A 40 15.27 -31.07 -8.99
C SER A 40 14.16 -32.01 -8.52
N THR A 41 14.46 -32.89 -7.55
CA THR A 41 13.51 -33.89 -7.03
C THR A 41 13.16 -33.68 -5.56
N ASN A 42 13.55 -32.56 -4.96
CA ASN A 42 13.30 -32.23 -3.56
C ASN A 42 12.35 -31.02 -3.46
N SER A 43 12.22 -30.46 -2.25
CA SER A 43 11.40 -29.28 -1.97
C SER A 43 12.11 -27.95 -2.21
N SER A 44 13.23 -27.92 -2.95
CA SER A 44 13.98 -26.68 -3.20
C SER A 44 13.29 -25.72 -4.18
N GLY A 45 12.32 -26.21 -4.95
CA GLY A 45 11.61 -25.39 -5.95
C GLY A 45 12.36 -25.22 -7.28
N TYR A 46 13.44 -25.99 -7.51
CA TYR A 46 14.11 -26.05 -8.80
C TYR A 46 13.56 -27.17 -9.68
N ALA A 47 13.41 -26.88 -10.97
CA ALA A 47 13.20 -27.86 -12.02
C ALA A 47 14.51 -28.13 -12.76
N HIS A 48 14.60 -29.30 -13.39
CA HIS A 48 15.74 -29.67 -14.24
C HIS A 48 15.26 -30.35 -15.52
N THR A 49 15.96 -30.08 -16.61
CA THR A 49 15.82 -30.82 -17.87
C THR A 49 17.18 -31.11 -18.51
N GLY A 50 17.23 -32.13 -19.36
CA GLY A 50 18.43 -32.51 -20.11
C GLY A 50 19.29 -33.55 -19.39
N ALA A 51 20.59 -33.53 -19.66
CA ALA A 51 21.51 -34.54 -19.17
C ALA A 51 21.83 -34.39 -17.66
N GLY A 52 21.90 -35.53 -16.96
CA GLY A 52 22.31 -35.56 -15.56
C GLY A 52 21.26 -35.03 -14.60
N ASP A 53 21.70 -34.23 -13.63
CA ASP A 53 20.87 -33.65 -12.57
C ASP A 53 21.45 -32.30 -12.13
N PHE A 54 20.63 -31.50 -11.44
CA PHE A 54 21.03 -30.29 -10.74
C PHE A 54 21.19 -30.60 -9.25
N VAL A 55 22.43 -30.61 -8.78
CA VAL A 55 22.76 -31.11 -7.44
C VAL A 55 23.40 -30.05 -6.56
N HIS A 56 23.12 -30.14 -5.27
CA HIS A 56 23.77 -29.33 -4.25
C HIS A 56 25.18 -29.85 -3.94
N LYS A 57 26.14 -28.95 -3.74
CA LYS A 57 27.54 -29.26 -3.45
C LYS A 57 28.01 -28.50 -2.22
N ILE A 58 28.50 -29.24 -1.22
CA ILE A 58 29.23 -28.72 -0.07
C ILE A 58 30.71 -29.07 -0.23
N ILE A 59 31.55 -28.10 -0.60
CA ILE A 59 33.00 -28.24 -0.71
C ILE A 59 33.65 -26.99 -0.12
N SER A 60 34.40 -27.18 0.97
CA SER A 60 34.89 -26.06 1.77
C SER A 60 35.70 -25.05 0.95
N GLY A 61 35.32 -23.78 1.05
CA GLY A 61 35.98 -22.66 0.38
C GLY A 61 35.94 -22.66 -1.15
N SER A 62 35.13 -23.53 -1.77
CA SER A 62 35.11 -23.71 -3.22
C SER A 62 33.97 -22.97 -3.93
N GLY A 63 32.96 -22.52 -3.18
CA GLY A 63 31.87 -21.68 -3.68
C GLY A 63 32.29 -20.23 -3.91
N ALA A 64 31.36 -19.39 -4.37
CA ALA A 64 31.65 -18.00 -4.69
C ALA A 64 31.98 -17.20 -3.41
N SER A 65 32.93 -16.27 -3.50
CA SER A 65 33.39 -15.47 -2.35
C SER A 65 33.90 -16.30 -1.15
N GLY A 66 34.36 -17.52 -1.41
CA GLY A 66 34.89 -18.44 -0.39
C GLY A 66 33.82 -19.18 0.40
N SER A 67 32.57 -19.18 -0.06
CA SER A 67 31.48 -20.01 0.46
C SER A 67 31.82 -21.51 0.32
N ASN A 68 31.12 -22.36 1.06
CA ASN A 68 31.28 -23.80 1.02
C ASN A 68 30.26 -24.47 0.09
N CYS A 69 29.12 -23.83 -0.14
CA CYS A 69 27.93 -24.38 -0.78
C CYS A 69 27.72 -23.71 -2.14
N PHE A 70 27.29 -24.50 -3.11
CA PHE A 70 26.89 -24.07 -4.45
C PHE A 70 26.07 -25.19 -5.11
N ALA A 71 25.46 -24.91 -6.25
CA ALA A 71 24.78 -25.93 -7.04
C ALA A 71 25.52 -26.23 -8.34
N GLN A 72 25.31 -27.42 -8.90
CA GLN A 72 26.11 -27.95 -10.00
C GLN A 72 25.27 -28.68 -11.05
N LEU A 73 25.60 -28.40 -12.31
CA LEU A 73 25.25 -29.20 -13.49
C LEU A 73 26.48 -30.00 -13.92
N GLY A 74 26.57 -31.26 -13.47
CA GLY A 74 27.79 -32.07 -13.53
C GLY A 74 27.96 -32.95 -14.77
N ALA A 75 26.87 -33.32 -15.45
CA ALA A 75 26.90 -34.22 -16.59
C ALA A 75 27.24 -33.49 -17.89
N SER A 76 27.93 -34.15 -18.83
CA SER A 76 28.21 -33.59 -20.14
C SER A 76 26.94 -33.45 -21.00
N GLY A 77 26.89 -32.42 -21.84
CA GLY A 77 25.76 -32.19 -22.76
C GLY A 77 24.81 -31.08 -22.31
N ASN A 78 23.68 -30.98 -23.02
CA ASN A 78 22.67 -29.95 -22.80
C ASN A 78 21.88 -30.22 -21.52
N THR A 79 21.81 -29.23 -20.64
CA THR A 79 21.06 -29.30 -19.38
C THR A 79 20.68 -27.91 -18.89
N VAL A 80 19.51 -27.82 -18.26
CA VAL A 80 18.93 -26.59 -17.73
C VAL A 80 18.43 -26.87 -16.32
N ALA A 81 18.81 -26.00 -15.38
CA ALA A 81 18.13 -25.89 -14.09
C ALA A 81 17.34 -24.59 -14.07
N SER A 82 16.14 -24.58 -13.49
CA SER A 82 15.31 -23.39 -13.48
C SER A 82 14.43 -23.27 -12.26
N THR A 83 13.98 -22.06 -11.96
CA THR A 83 12.92 -21.79 -11.00
C THR A 83 11.99 -20.74 -11.58
N ASP A 84 10.70 -20.85 -11.29
CA ASP A 84 9.68 -20.01 -11.92
C ASP A 84 9.26 -18.91 -10.95
N ILE A 85 9.24 -17.67 -11.43
CA ILE A 85 8.91 -16.48 -10.64
C ILE A 85 7.92 -15.62 -11.43
N GLN A 86 6.88 -15.14 -10.75
CA GLN A 86 5.91 -14.20 -11.31
C GLN A 86 6.56 -12.83 -11.54
N LEU A 87 6.45 -12.32 -12.76
CA LEU A 87 6.85 -10.96 -13.14
C LEU A 87 5.62 -10.12 -13.46
N TYR A 88 5.71 -8.82 -13.19
CA TYR A 88 4.63 -7.86 -13.43
C TYR A 88 4.99 -6.91 -14.58
N ALA A 89 4.01 -6.61 -15.41
CA ALA A 89 4.15 -5.77 -16.60
C ALA A 89 4.82 -4.43 -16.29
N GLY A 90 5.69 -3.98 -17.20
CA GLY A 90 6.36 -2.68 -17.11
C GLY A 90 7.51 -2.60 -16.10
N ASN A 91 7.69 -3.60 -15.23
CA ASN A 91 8.80 -3.65 -14.30
C ASN A 91 10.04 -4.31 -14.91
N THR A 92 11.22 -3.74 -14.67
CA THR A 92 12.49 -4.29 -15.15
C THR A 92 13.08 -5.19 -14.09
N TYR A 93 13.43 -6.41 -14.47
CA TYR A 93 14.02 -7.43 -13.60
C TYR A 93 15.43 -7.78 -14.09
N GLU A 94 16.36 -7.88 -13.15
CA GLU A 94 17.72 -8.38 -13.36
C GLU A 94 17.86 -9.74 -12.70
N TYR A 95 18.23 -10.75 -13.50
CA TYR A 95 18.70 -12.04 -13.01
C TYR A 95 20.23 -12.04 -12.97
N LYS A 96 20.81 -12.28 -11.80
CA LYS A 96 22.26 -12.40 -11.63
C LYS A 96 22.65 -13.55 -10.72
N ALA A 97 23.82 -14.13 -11.00
CA ALA A 97 24.42 -15.17 -10.19
C ALA A 97 25.92 -15.29 -10.50
N TYR A 98 26.68 -15.82 -9.55
CA TYR A 98 28.07 -16.21 -9.79
C TYR A 98 28.11 -17.59 -10.43
N VAL A 99 28.84 -17.69 -11.53
CA VAL A 99 28.99 -18.91 -12.32
C VAL A 99 30.46 -19.30 -12.41
N LYS A 100 30.75 -20.60 -12.28
CA LYS A 100 32.09 -21.16 -12.48
C LYS A 100 32.01 -22.41 -13.34
N THR A 101 32.83 -22.48 -14.38
CA THR A 101 32.80 -23.56 -15.37
C THR A 101 34.09 -24.38 -15.37
N VAL A 102 34.00 -25.63 -15.81
CA VAL A 102 35.15 -26.48 -16.16
C VAL A 102 34.91 -27.03 -17.56
N ASN A 103 35.81 -26.70 -18.49
CA ASN A 103 35.69 -27.02 -19.92
C ASN A 103 34.29 -26.71 -20.52
N SER A 104 33.68 -25.60 -20.07
CA SER A 104 32.31 -25.24 -20.44
C SER A 104 32.10 -23.73 -20.65
N SER A 105 33.16 -22.92 -20.67
CA SER A 105 33.04 -21.46 -20.58
C SER A 105 32.19 -20.79 -21.69
N ILE A 106 32.15 -21.35 -22.90
CA ILE A 106 31.37 -20.84 -24.04
C ILE A 106 29.96 -21.43 -24.16
N TYR A 107 29.56 -22.30 -23.22
CA TYR A 107 28.31 -23.06 -23.30
C TYR A 107 27.31 -22.71 -22.18
N VAL A 108 27.68 -21.80 -21.28
CA VAL A 108 26.96 -21.56 -20.02
C VAL A 108 26.47 -20.12 -19.94
N THR A 109 25.16 -19.98 -19.73
CA THR A 109 24.45 -18.69 -19.68
C THR A 109 23.38 -18.70 -18.59
N LEU A 110 23.07 -17.53 -18.04
CA LEU A 110 21.81 -17.27 -17.35
C LEU A 110 20.76 -16.82 -18.37
N ARG A 111 19.51 -17.27 -18.23
CA ARG A 111 18.41 -16.87 -19.12
C ARG A 111 17.15 -16.58 -18.34
N ILE A 112 16.33 -15.69 -18.89
CA ILE A 112 14.94 -15.50 -18.48
C ILE A 112 14.11 -16.04 -19.63
N ASN A 113 13.29 -17.05 -19.37
CA ASN A 113 12.47 -17.74 -20.37
C ASN A 113 10.99 -17.55 -20.06
N VAL A 114 10.20 -17.16 -21.06
CA VAL A 114 8.74 -17.01 -20.94
C VAL A 114 8.09 -17.79 -22.07
N GLY A 115 7.16 -18.68 -21.72
CA GLY A 115 6.41 -19.47 -22.71
C GLY A 115 7.30 -20.32 -23.65
N GLY A 116 8.47 -20.73 -23.19
CA GLY A 116 9.45 -21.48 -23.99
C GLY A 116 10.41 -20.63 -24.82
N THR A 117 10.32 -19.30 -24.75
CA THR A 117 11.22 -18.37 -25.46
C THR A 117 12.16 -17.67 -24.49
N ASP A 118 13.46 -17.65 -24.80
CA ASP A 118 14.45 -16.90 -24.02
C ASP A 118 14.31 -15.39 -24.32
N VAL A 119 13.68 -14.66 -23.40
CA VAL A 119 13.43 -13.21 -23.52
C VAL A 119 14.63 -12.38 -23.07
N ALA A 120 15.54 -12.98 -22.28
CA ALA A 120 16.85 -12.42 -21.97
C ALA A 120 17.89 -13.53 -21.83
N THR A 121 19.13 -13.26 -22.20
CA THR A 121 20.25 -14.19 -22.06
C THR A 121 21.51 -13.42 -21.71
N SER A 122 22.23 -13.89 -20.69
CA SER A 122 23.51 -13.30 -20.30
C SER A 122 24.60 -13.57 -21.33
N GLY A 123 25.72 -12.84 -21.22
CA GLY A 123 26.96 -13.29 -21.84
C GLY A 123 27.43 -14.64 -21.26
N ASN A 124 28.34 -15.29 -21.99
CA ASN A 124 29.07 -16.46 -21.51
C ASN A 124 30.12 -16.06 -20.46
N THR A 125 30.55 -17.02 -19.63
CA THR A 125 31.73 -16.82 -18.78
C THR A 125 32.99 -16.59 -19.63
N THR A 126 33.90 -15.76 -19.15
CA THR A 126 35.13 -15.35 -19.85
C THR A 126 36.27 -16.36 -19.71
N ALA A 127 36.23 -17.23 -18.70
CA ALA A 127 37.25 -18.24 -18.44
C ALA A 127 36.67 -19.47 -17.71
N ASN A 128 37.39 -20.59 -17.77
CA ASN A 128 37.12 -21.76 -16.92
C ASN A 128 37.86 -21.62 -15.58
N GLY A 129 37.30 -22.19 -14.51
CA GLY A 129 37.96 -22.35 -13.21
C GLY A 129 37.84 -21.17 -12.25
N ALA A 130 37.30 -20.03 -12.70
CA ALA A 130 37.05 -18.84 -11.86
C ALA A 130 35.55 -18.58 -11.72
N TRP A 131 35.14 -18.06 -10.57
CA TRP A 131 33.79 -17.53 -10.37
C TRP A 131 33.67 -16.17 -11.05
N GLN A 132 32.62 -15.98 -11.83
CA GLN A 132 32.29 -14.72 -12.49
C GLN A 132 30.79 -14.45 -12.32
N GLU A 133 30.42 -13.24 -11.93
CA GLU A 133 29.02 -12.82 -11.94
C GLU A 133 28.55 -12.63 -13.39
N LEU A 134 27.45 -13.29 -13.73
CA LEU A 134 26.71 -13.06 -14.96
C LEU A 134 25.40 -12.38 -14.61
N SER A 135 24.89 -11.55 -15.53
CA SER A 135 23.55 -10.99 -15.40
C SER A 135 22.85 -10.83 -16.76
N CYS A 136 21.53 -10.78 -16.72
CA CYS A 136 20.68 -10.38 -17.83
C CYS A 136 19.41 -9.69 -17.30
N THR A 137 18.82 -8.82 -18.12
CA THR A 137 17.67 -7.99 -17.74
C THR A 137 16.49 -8.19 -18.68
N TYR A 138 15.29 -8.08 -18.14
CA TYR A 138 14.05 -8.19 -18.89
C TYR A 138 12.95 -7.30 -18.31
N THR A 139 12.13 -6.71 -19.19
CA THR A 139 10.96 -5.90 -18.84
C THR A 139 9.75 -6.51 -19.56
N PRO A 140 8.83 -7.19 -18.86
CA PRO A 140 7.70 -7.84 -19.50
C PRO A 140 6.66 -6.80 -19.92
N ALA A 141 5.98 -7.06 -21.03
CA ALA A 141 4.89 -6.21 -21.52
C ALA A 141 3.53 -6.55 -20.89
N ALA A 142 3.41 -7.71 -20.25
CA ALA A 142 2.24 -8.21 -19.56
C ALA A 142 2.67 -8.97 -18.29
N ASP A 143 1.75 -9.22 -17.37
CA ASP A 143 2.02 -10.08 -16.22
C ASP A 143 2.23 -11.51 -16.70
N GLU A 144 3.35 -12.12 -16.31
CA GLU A 144 3.73 -13.44 -16.82
C GLU A 144 4.64 -14.20 -15.85
N MET A 145 4.50 -15.52 -15.86
CA MET A 145 5.42 -16.41 -15.15
C MET A 145 6.68 -16.60 -16.01
N ALA A 146 7.83 -16.20 -15.46
CA ALA A 146 9.11 -16.37 -16.11
C ALA A 146 9.94 -17.46 -15.41
N SER A 147 10.58 -18.30 -16.21
CA SER A 147 11.54 -19.29 -15.75
C SER A 147 12.95 -18.68 -15.76
N PHE A 148 13.57 -18.60 -14.58
CA PHE A 148 14.94 -18.12 -14.40
C PHE A 148 15.88 -19.31 -14.50
N GLN A 149 16.66 -19.37 -15.59
CA GLN A 149 17.35 -20.58 -16.03
C GLN A 149 18.87 -20.47 -15.93
N PHE A 150 19.50 -21.48 -15.34
CA PHE A 150 20.91 -21.77 -15.48
C PHE A 150 21.10 -22.82 -16.58
N VAL A 151 21.59 -22.39 -17.75
CA VAL A 151 21.65 -23.21 -18.96
C VAL A 151 23.09 -23.58 -19.29
N LYS A 152 23.33 -24.87 -19.53
CA LYS A 152 24.58 -25.39 -20.09
C LYS A 152 24.27 -26.21 -21.35
N THR A 153 24.62 -25.67 -22.51
CA THR A 153 24.27 -26.29 -23.80
C THR A 153 25.17 -27.47 -24.20
N GLN A 154 26.45 -27.43 -23.80
CA GLN A 154 27.47 -28.48 -24.00
C GLN A 154 28.54 -28.39 -22.90
N GLY A 155 29.69 -29.05 -23.10
CA GLY A 155 30.80 -29.02 -22.15
C GLY A 155 30.62 -30.04 -21.02
N GLN A 156 31.50 -29.95 -20.02
CA GLN A 156 31.53 -30.86 -18.87
C GLN A 156 30.68 -30.33 -17.72
N LEU A 157 31.21 -29.39 -16.93
CA LEU A 157 30.65 -29.03 -15.63
C LEU A 157 30.46 -27.51 -15.52
N ALA A 158 29.34 -27.10 -14.92
CA ALA A 158 29.08 -25.72 -14.53
C ALA A 158 28.46 -25.64 -13.13
N ASN A 159 28.89 -24.65 -12.36
CA ASN A 159 28.43 -24.37 -11.01
C ASN A 159 27.79 -22.98 -10.96
N ILE A 160 26.83 -22.81 -10.05
CA ILE A 160 26.14 -21.56 -9.77
C ILE A 160 26.05 -21.33 -8.26
N ASP A 161 26.19 -20.08 -7.83
CA ASP A 161 26.09 -19.64 -6.44
C ASP A 161 25.61 -18.17 -6.40
N LYS A 162 25.15 -17.70 -5.24
CA LYS A 162 24.74 -16.31 -4.95
C LYS A 162 23.74 -15.76 -5.97
N ILE A 163 22.67 -16.52 -6.19
CA ILE A 163 21.59 -16.14 -7.09
C ILE A 163 20.81 -14.97 -6.50
N LYS A 164 20.53 -13.95 -7.32
CA LYS A 164 19.60 -12.87 -7.00
C LYS A 164 18.72 -12.55 -8.20
N VAL A 165 17.43 -12.35 -7.93
CA VAL A 165 16.50 -11.71 -8.86
C VAL A 165 16.04 -10.40 -8.25
N VAL A 166 16.29 -9.33 -8.98
CA VAL A 166 16.12 -7.96 -8.49
C VAL A 166 15.25 -7.18 -9.46
N CYS A 167 14.16 -6.61 -8.98
CA CYS A 167 13.37 -5.66 -9.74
C CYS A 167 13.96 -4.27 -9.60
N THR A 168 14.50 -3.74 -10.70
CA THR A 168 15.24 -2.48 -10.76
C THR A 168 14.37 -1.26 -11.00
N SER A 169 13.09 -1.46 -11.33
CA SER A 169 12.12 -0.37 -11.54
C SER A 169 10.84 -0.51 -10.71
N CYS A 170 10.75 -1.49 -9.81
CA CYS A 170 9.58 -1.66 -8.95
C CYS A 170 9.41 -0.43 -8.06
N THR A 171 8.15 -0.01 -7.88
CA THR A 171 7.79 1.09 -7.00
C THR A 171 7.96 0.72 -5.54
N ASP A 172 7.67 -0.53 -5.17
CA ASP A 172 7.97 -1.06 -3.87
C ASP A 172 9.45 -1.48 -3.79
N GLN A 173 10.10 -1.16 -2.68
CA GLN A 173 11.53 -1.38 -2.50
C GLN A 173 11.74 -2.34 -1.34
N ASN A 174 12.39 -3.48 -1.64
CA ASN A 174 12.82 -4.45 -0.65
C ASN A 174 14.31 -4.69 -0.77
N TYR A 175 15.05 -4.48 0.30
CA TYR A 175 16.48 -4.70 0.35
C TYR A 175 16.80 -5.90 1.24
N VAL A 176 17.50 -6.91 0.68
CA VAL A 176 17.72 -8.20 1.35
C VAL A 176 19.21 -8.50 1.48
N PHE A 177 19.65 -8.73 2.72
CA PHE A 177 20.87 -9.46 3.02
C PHE A 177 20.54 -10.90 3.37
N ASP A 178 21.04 -11.84 2.57
CA ASP A 178 20.90 -13.28 2.78
C ASP A 178 22.25 -13.87 3.16
N PHE A 179 22.35 -14.40 4.38
CA PHE A 179 23.60 -14.89 4.94
C PHE A 179 23.72 -16.42 4.95
N ASN A 180 22.79 -17.15 4.33
CA ASN A 180 22.96 -18.59 4.13
C ASN A 180 24.27 -18.81 3.36
N ASP A 181 25.26 -19.45 3.99
CA ASP A 181 26.63 -19.61 3.49
C ASP A 181 27.27 -18.35 2.85
N SER A 182 26.93 -17.18 3.39
CA SER A 182 27.41 -15.87 2.93
C SER A 182 27.72 -14.94 4.09
N LYS A 183 28.43 -13.86 3.79
CA LYS A 183 28.56 -12.69 4.67
C LYS A 183 27.99 -11.42 4.04
N GLU A 184 27.66 -11.42 2.75
CA GLU A 184 27.19 -10.22 2.01
C GLU A 184 28.01 -8.94 2.29
N GLY A 185 29.33 -9.08 2.42
CA GLY A 185 30.22 -7.96 2.73
C GLY A 185 30.17 -7.44 4.18
N TRP A 186 29.51 -8.16 5.10
CA TRP A 186 29.47 -7.78 6.51
C TRP A 186 30.80 -8.04 7.21
N LEU A 187 31.17 -7.09 8.07
CA LEU A 187 32.45 -7.05 8.79
C LEU A 187 32.20 -6.89 10.29
N SER A 188 33.23 -7.20 11.08
CA SER A 188 33.19 -6.91 12.52
C SER A 188 33.07 -5.41 12.76
N GLY A 189 32.13 -5.04 13.62
CA GLY A 189 31.96 -3.70 14.10
C GLY A 189 32.55 -3.43 15.49
N GLY A 190 33.20 -4.43 16.08
CA GLY A 190 33.71 -4.44 17.45
C GLY A 190 33.20 -5.64 18.25
N GLY A 191 34.03 -6.17 19.15
CA GLY A 191 33.67 -7.25 20.07
C GLY A 191 33.28 -8.58 19.41
N SER A 192 33.61 -8.78 18.13
CA SER A 192 33.33 -10.02 17.40
C SER A 192 34.35 -10.30 16.28
N ASN A 193 34.42 -11.55 15.86
CA ASN A 193 34.99 -12.00 14.59
C ASN A 193 33.88 -12.58 13.73
N VAL A 194 33.88 -12.27 12.43
CA VAL A 194 32.83 -12.69 11.49
C VAL A 194 33.33 -13.80 10.58
N THR A 195 32.66 -14.96 10.61
CA THR A 195 33.00 -16.11 9.76
C THR A 195 31.78 -16.56 8.95
N LEU A 196 32.05 -17.28 7.86
CA LEU A 196 31.00 -17.97 7.11
C LEU A 196 30.45 -19.11 7.97
N GLY A 197 29.15 -19.31 7.92
CA GLY A 197 28.47 -20.48 8.48
C GLY A 197 27.49 -21.03 7.44
N ASN A 198 27.14 -22.31 7.56
CA ASN A 198 26.35 -23.01 6.56
C ASN A 198 24.96 -22.38 6.38
N ASP A 199 24.25 -22.10 7.48
CA ASP A 199 22.84 -21.66 7.45
C ASP A 199 22.70 -20.16 7.77
N ALA A 200 23.82 -19.49 8.03
CA ALA A 200 23.88 -18.11 8.51
C ALA A 200 25.33 -17.61 8.59
N MET A 201 25.51 -16.30 8.64
CA MET A 201 26.77 -15.69 9.05
C MET A 201 27.00 -15.91 10.55
N ASN A 202 28.21 -16.35 10.90
CA ASN A 202 28.62 -16.55 12.29
C ASN A 202 29.25 -15.28 12.86
N ILE A 203 28.68 -14.80 13.96
CA ILE A 203 29.20 -13.69 14.77
C ILE A 203 29.83 -14.29 16.02
N ASN A 204 31.14 -14.54 15.97
CA ASN A 204 31.89 -15.14 17.07
C ASN A 204 32.28 -14.04 18.05
N ALA A 205 31.64 -13.98 19.22
CA ALA A 205 31.86 -12.93 20.18
C ALA A 205 33.25 -13.04 20.83
N THR A 206 33.94 -11.90 20.91
CA THR A 206 35.20 -11.77 21.66
C THR A 206 35.01 -11.04 22.98
N GLY A 207 33.80 -10.52 23.23
CA GLY A 207 33.38 -9.88 24.46
C GLY A 207 31.85 -9.83 24.56
N THR A 208 31.32 -9.01 25.46
CA THR A 208 29.86 -8.93 25.72
C THR A 208 29.09 -8.00 24.78
N ASN A 209 29.80 -7.30 23.89
CA ASN A 209 29.23 -6.37 22.93
C ASN A 209 29.70 -6.69 21.52
N ALA A 210 29.09 -7.72 20.92
CA ALA A 210 29.37 -8.16 19.57
C ALA A 210 28.52 -7.39 18.55
N LEU A 211 29.17 -6.61 17.70
CA LEU A 211 28.55 -5.82 16.63
C LEU A 211 29.14 -6.22 15.28
N VAL A 212 28.28 -6.23 14.26
CA VAL A 212 28.66 -6.40 12.84
C VAL A 212 27.99 -5.33 11.98
N ARG A 213 28.59 -4.99 10.84
CA ARG A 213 28.08 -3.94 9.92
C ARG A 213 28.21 -4.36 8.46
N SER A 214 27.31 -3.87 7.61
CA SER A 214 27.36 -4.05 6.16
C SER A 214 28.46 -3.18 5.53
N GLY A 215 29.70 -3.68 5.45
CA GLY A 215 30.83 -2.99 4.84
C GLY A 215 31.64 -2.08 5.78
N ASP A 216 32.72 -1.51 5.23
CA ASP A 216 33.67 -0.64 5.95
C ASP A 216 33.17 0.80 6.09
N LEU A 217 34.00 1.72 6.58
CA LEU A 217 33.58 3.12 6.82
C LEU A 217 33.30 3.91 5.54
N THR A 218 33.73 3.42 4.39
CA THR A 218 33.50 4.04 3.07
C THR A 218 32.33 3.40 2.31
N ALA A 219 31.77 2.30 2.83
CA ALA A 219 30.63 1.64 2.21
C ALA A 219 29.37 2.50 2.28
N ASP A 220 28.62 2.46 1.19
CA ASP A 220 27.33 3.12 1.01
C ASP A 220 26.37 2.15 0.33
N LEU A 221 25.24 1.87 0.99
CA LEU A 221 24.15 1.11 0.39
C LEU A 221 23.36 1.95 -0.63
N ASN A 222 23.47 3.29 -0.55
CA ASN A 222 22.78 4.24 -1.43
C ASN A 222 21.26 4.00 -1.48
N ILE A 223 20.67 3.71 -0.32
CA ILE A 223 19.22 3.58 -0.11
C ILE A 223 18.75 4.67 0.88
N ASP A 224 17.46 5.00 0.89
CA ASP A 224 16.89 6.02 1.78
C ASP A 224 15.85 5.44 2.74
N ALA A 225 15.87 5.89 3.99
CA ALA A 225 14.94 5.47 5.04
C ALA A 225 13.47 5.71 4.69
N ALA A 226 13.15 6.73 3.88
CA ALA A 226 11.77 7.02 3.46
C ALA A 226 11.12 5.90 2.64
N ASN A 227 11.91 4.97 2.10
CA ASN A 227 11.41 3.87 1.30
C ASN A 227 11.10 2.60 2.11
N TYR A 228 11.33 2.60 3.42
CA TYR A 228 11.17 1.41 4.26
C TYR A 228 10.45 1.75 5.56
N ASP A 229 9.30 1.14 5.82
CA ASP A 229 8.54 1.29 7.06
C ASP A 229 8.67 0.07 7.99
N ARG A 230 9.34 -0.99 7.51
CA ARG A 230 9.51 -2.25 8.22
C ARG A 230 10.91 -2.82 8.02
N ALA A 231 11.38 -3.55 9.02
CA ALA A 231 12.51 -4.46 8.90
C ALA A 231 12.18 -5.85 9.45
N ARG A 232 12.83 -6.88 8.90
CA ARG A 232 12.84 -8.24 9.46
C ARG A 232 14.26 -8.69 9.70
N VAL A 233 14.52 -9.27 10.87
CA VAL A 233 15.83 -9.82 11.23
C VAL A 233 15.66 -11.26 11.68
N THR A 234 16.32 -12.18 11.00
CA THR A 234 16.27 -13.62 11.29
C THR A 234 17.60 -14.08 11.87
N PHE A 235 17.59 -14.59 13.11
CA PHE A 235 18.82 -14.93 13.83
C PHE A 235 18.61 -16.05 14.87
N ARG A 236 19.71 -16.67 15.32
CA ARG A 236 19.73 -17.69 16.39
C ARG A 236 20.84 -17.41 17.40
N THR A 237 20.51 -17.54 18.69
CA THR A 237 21.41 -17.27 19.83
C THR A 237 21.58 -18.49 20.73
N PRO A 238 22.50 -19.42 20.41
CA PRO A 238 22.74 -20.68 21.12
C PRO A 238 23.49 -20.50 22.46
N TYR A 239 23.19 -19.47 23.23
CA TYR A 239 23.81 -19.18 24.52
C TYR A 239 22.74 -18.84 25.56
N ALA A 240 23.03 -19.08 26.84
CA ALA A 240 22.08 -18.83 27.93
C ALA A 240 21.70 -17.35 28.01
N ALA A 241 20.44 -17.04 28.30
CA ALA A 241 19.94 -15.67 28.43
C ALA A 241 20.34 -15.01 29.77
N GLY A 242 21.64 -14.93 30.05
CA GLY A 242 22.16 -14.24 31.23
C GLY A 242 21.98 -12.72 31.12
N GLY A 243 20.81 -12.21 31.50
CA GLY A 243 20.47 -10.77 31.46
C GLY A 243 19.81 -10.32 30.16
N ALA A 244 18.72 -11.00 29.78
CA ALA A 244 17.91 -10.80 28.56
C ALA A 244 17.66 -9.32 28.22
N GLY A 245 18.47 -8.79 27.31
CA GLY A 245 18.28 -7.47 26.73
C GLY A 245 18.27 -7.55 25.22
N ALA A 246 17.55 -6.63 24.59
CA ALA A 246 17.38 -6.61 23.15
C ALA A 246 18.72 -6.54 22.40
N GLY A 247 18.78 -7.22 21.26
CA GLY A 247 19.72 -6.88 20.20
C GLY A 247 19.39 -5.50 19.64
N LYS A 248 20.21 -5.00 18.73
CA LYS A 248 19.91 -3.71 18.08
C LYS A 248 20.16 -3.76 16.59
N LEU A 249 19.26 -3.11 15.85
CA LEU A 249 19.43 -2.73 14.47
C LEU A 249 19.89 -1.28 14.41
N TYR A 250 21.05 -1.03 13.79
CA TYR A 250 21.64 0.29 13.62
C TYR A 250 21.53 0.74 12.18
N PHE A 251 21.23 2.03 11.99
CA PHE A 251 21.29 2.69 10.69
C PHE A 251 22.37 3.78 10.74
N TYR A 252 23.23 3.79 9.72
CA TYR A 252 24.37 4.71 9.61
C TYR A 252 24.25 5.60 8.38
N ASN A 253 24.77 6.82 8.47
CA ASN A 253 24.75 7.81 7.39
C ASN A 253 26.18 8.16 6.95
N LEU A 254 26.45 8.09 5.63
CA LEU A 254 27.79 8.34 5.09
C LEU A 254 28.21 9.80 5.27
N ALA A 255 27.33 10.75 4.94
CA ALA A 255 27.62 12.19 5.02
C ALA A 255 27.93 12.65 6.45
N ALA A 256 27.38 11.98 7.46
CA ALA A 256 27.70 12.18 8.87
C ALA A 256 28.94 11.40 9.34
N GLY A 257 29.87 11.05 8.44
CA GLY A 257 31.08 10.31 8.78
C GLY A 257 30.82 8.87 9.22
N ASN A 258 29.76 8.25 8.68
CA ASN A 258 29.31 6.91 9.06
C ASN A 258 28.85 6.80 10.52
N SER A 259 28.29 7.89 11.04
CA SER A 259 27.66 7.96 12.37
C SER A 259 26.29 7.28 12.36
N GLN A 260 25.93 6.68 13.49
CA GLN A 260 24.61 6.12 13.73
C GLN A 260 23.58 7.25 13.81
N PHE A 261 22.48 7.15 13.05
CA PHE A 261 21.39 8.13 13.10
C PHE A 261 20.09 7.57 13.68
N ALA A 262 19.87 6.25 13.66
CA ALA A 262 18.72 5.58 14.26
C ALA A 262 19.07 4.19 14.79
N VAL A 263 18.43 3.79 15.90
CA VAL A 263 18.54 2.45 16.49
C VAL A 263 17.20 1.92 16.93
N PHE A 264 16.94 0.67 16.55
CA PHE A 264 15.76 -0.08 16.96
C PHE A 264 16.15 -1.32 17.76
N ASP A 265 15.25 -1.72 18.65
CA ASP A 265 15.41 -2.90 19.46
C ASP A 265 15.03 -4.16 18.68
N ILE A 266 15.83 -5.21 18.84
CA ILE A 266 15.55 -6.53 18.29
C ILE A 266 15.26 -7.43 19.49
N THR A 267 13.98 -7.77 19.67
CA THR A 267 13.55 -8.64 20.75
C THR A 267 14.13 -10.04 20.56
N ARG A 268 14.59 -10.65 21.66
CA ARG A 268 15.06 -12.03 21.67
C ARG A 268 14.10 -12.87 22.50
N ASP A 269 13.61 -13.97 21.95
CA ASP A 269 13.03 -15.05 22.75
C ASP A 269 14.14 -15.75 23.56
N ALA A 270 14.06 -15.61 24.89
CA ALA A 270 15.02 -16.19 25.82
C ALA A 270 14.89 -17.71 25.96
N ALA A 271 13.74 -18.30 25.60
CA ALA A 271 13.53 -19.73 25.62
C ALA A 271 14.06 -20.44 24.36
N ASN A 272 14.17 -19.70 23.24
CA ASN A 272 14.65 -20.24 21.98
C ASN A 272 16.17 -20.09 21.82
N THR A 273 16.90 -21.18 22.05
CA THR A 273 18.36 -21.27 21.85
C THR A 273 18.77 -22.19 20.69
N SER A 274 17.83 -22.90 20.08
CA SER A 274 18.13 -23.97 19.10
C SER A 274 17.71 -23.64 17.67
N THR A 275 16.71 -22.79 17.49
CA THR A 275 16.12 -22.47 16.18
C THR A 275 16.30 -20.99 15.83
N PHE A 276 16.18 -20.68 14.53
CA PHE A 276 16.12 -19.28 14.09
C PHE A 276 14.80 -18.65 14.52
N GLN A 277 14.87 -17.41 15.01
CA GLN A 277 13.72 -16.55 15.26
C GLN A 277 13.74 -15.38 14.29
N THR A 278 12.56 -14.93 13.89
CA THR A 278 12.37 -13.77 13.02
C THR A 278 11.68 -12.68 13.81
N VAL A 279 12.29 -11.50 13.82
CA VAL A 279 11.76 -10.31 14.50
C VAL A 279 11.37 -9.29 13.46
N GLU A 280 10.10 -8.89 13.48
CA GLU A 280 9.60 -7.77 12.71
C GLU A 280 9.72 -6.47 13.52
N ILE A 281 10.16 -5.41 12.86
CA ILE A 281 10.45 -4.10 13.47
C ILE A 281 9.65 -3.06 12.70
N ASP A 282 8.84 -2.28 13.43
CA ASP A 282 8.16 -1.10 12.91
C ASP A 282 9.14 0.08 12.84
N LEU A 283 9.60 0.43 11.64
CA LEU A 283 10.54 1.54 11.45
C LEU A 283 9.87 2.91 11.47
N SER A 284 8.53 2.97 11.43
CA SER A 284 7.76 4.20 11.64
C SER A 284 7.61 4.54 13.13
N SER A 285 7.87 3.57 14.02
CA SER A 285 7.88 3.80 15.46
C SER A 285 9.08 4.65 15.90
N THR A 286 8.96 5.29 17.07
CA THR A 286 10.06 6.07 17.64
C THR A 286 11.28 5.17 17.91
N PRO A 287 12.45 5.44 17.30
CA PRO A 287 13.66 4.67 17.56
C PRO A 287 14.10 4.80 19.03
N THR A 288 14.73 3.76 19.56
CA THR A 288 15.36 3.78 20.90
C THR A 288 16.44 4.87 21.00
N THR A 289 17.07 5.23 19.88
CA THR A 289 18.03 6.34 19.82
C THR A 289 17.99 6.98 18.43
N GLY A 290 17.99 8.31 18.38
CA GLY A 290 18.06 9.08 17.14
C GLY A 290 16.71 9.21 16.43
N THR A 291 16.74 9.45 15.12
CA THR A 291 15.56 9.73 14.29
C THR A 291 15.68 8.97 12.98
N TYR A 292 14.70 8.15 12.62
CA TYR A 292 14.75 7.35 11.40
C TYR A 292 14.37 8.20 10.17
N SER A 293 15.36 8.83 9.54
CA SER A 293 15.17 9.64 8.34
C SER A 293 16.48 9.83 7.57
N GLY A 294 16.38 9.96 6.24
CA GLY A 294 17.49 10.25 5.33
C GLY A 294 18.25 9.01 4.83
N PRO A 295 19.41 9.22 4.17
CA PRO A 295 20.10 8.16 3.47
C PRO A 295 20.76 7.18 4.44
N ILE A 296 20.64 5.89 4.10
CA ILE A 296 21.22 4.75 4.80
C ILE A 296 22.45 4.29 4.03
N ALA A 297 23.61 4.52 4.63
CA ALA A 297 24.88 4.06 4.09
C ALA A 297 25.24 2.64 4.51
N ARG A 298 24.83 2.23 5.72
CA ARG A 298 25.06 0.88 6.24
C ARG A 298 24.00 0.48 7.25
N LEU A 299 23.84 -0.83 7.41
CA LEU A 299 23.18 -1.44 8.54
C LEU A 299 24.19 -2.01 9.53
N GLY A 300 23.80 -2.05 10.80
CA GLY A 300 24.54 -2.78 11.83
C GLY A 300 23.62 -3.65 12.66
N PHE A 301 24.14 -4.79 13.09
CA PHE A 301 23.45 -5.71 13.99
C PHE A 301 24.32 -5.92 15.22
N ARG A 302 23.84 -5.47 16.38
CA ARG A 302 24.44 -5.86 17.66
C ARG A 302 23.65 -7.02 18.22
N VAL A 303 24.39 -8.07 18.52
CA VAL A 303 23.88 -9.31 19.08
C VAL A 303 23.13 -9.03 20.40
N PRO A 304 22.00 -9.70 20.67
CA PRO A 304 21.26 -9.55 21.92
C PRO A 304 22.11 -9.75 23.17
N TRP A 305 21.79 -9.01 24.23
CA TRP A 305 22.47 -9.10 25.52
C TRP A 305 22.41 -10.53 26.10
N GLY A 306 23.41 -10.83 26.91
CA GLY A 306 23.67 -12.18 27.42
C GLY A 306 24.73 -12.95 26.62
N ILE A 307 25.23 -12.39 25.52
CA ILE A 307 26.38 -12.96 24.81
C ILE A 307 27.68 -12.70 25.59
N ALA A 308 28.57 -13.68 25.63
CA ALA A 308 29.90 -13.60 26.23
C ALA A 308 31.01 -13.94 25.24
N SER A 309 32.26 -13.67 25.63
CA SER A 309 33.43 -14.06 24.83
C SER A 309 33.45 -15.58 24.66
N GLY A 310 33.56 -16.05 23.42
CA GLY A 310 33.50 -17.47 23.05
C GLY A 310 32.14 -17.94 22.54
N ASP A 311 31.06 -17.18 22.77
CA ASP A 311 29.74 -17.50 22.22
C ASP A 311 29.65 -17.17 20.72
N VAL A 312 28.68 -17.77 20.04
CA VAL A 312 28.37 -17.49 18.63
C VAL A 312 26.92 -17.08 18.49
N CYS A 313 26.66 -16.02 17.73
CA CYS A 313 25.32 -15.70 17.23
C CYS A 313 25.28 -15.97 15.71
N HIS A 314 24.17 -16.52 15.24
CA HIS A 314 23.96 -16.81 13.82
C HIS A 314 22.96 -15.81 13.25
N LEU A 315 23.38 -14.97 12.30
CA LEU A 315 22.50 -14.04 11.60
C LEU A 315 22.22 -14.61 10.21
N GLN A 316 20.97 -14.96 9.94
CA GLN A 316 20.57 -15.63 8.69
C GLN A 316 20.07 -14.63 7.64
N LYS A 317 19.29 -13.62 8.06
CA LYS A 317 18.71 -12.66 7.12
C LYS A 317 18.47 -11.30 7.77
N VAL A 318 18.68 -10.23 7.00
CA VAL A 318 18.21 -8.88 7.33
C VAL A 318 17.49 -8.31 6.11
N GLU A 319 16.28 -7.85 6.31
CA GLU A 319 15.41 -7.33 5.26
C GLU A 319 14.90 -5.95 5.66
N LEU A 320 14.97 -5.00 4.72
CA LEU A 320 14.23 -3.74 4.78
C LEU A 320 13.15 -3.82 3.70
N TYR A 321 11.93 -3.43 4.03
CA TYR A 321 10.84 -3.42 3.07
C TYR A 321 9.83 -2.34 3.43
N ASN A 322 9.04 -1.97 2.44
CA ASN A 322 7.82 -1.22 2.65
C ASN A 322 6.64 -2.19 2.62
N ASN A 323 5.74 -2.10 3.58
CA ASN A 323 4.43 -2.74 3.47
C ASN A 323 3.36 -1.63 3.41
N PRO A 324 3.30 -0.88 2.30
CA PRO A 324 2.33 0.20 2.20
C PRO A 324 0.93 -0.40 2.38
N PRO A 325 0.02 0.31 3.07
CA PRO A 325 -1.38 -0.08 3.08
C PRO A 325 -1.83 -0.32 1.63
N ALA A 326 -2.68 -1.33 1.42
CA ALA A 326 -3.26 -1.57 0.10
C ALA A 326 -3.80 -0.22 -0.45
N PRO A 327 -3.54 0.12 -1.73
CA PRO A 327 -4.02 1.36 -2.30
C PRO A 327 -5.51 1.50 -1.99
N ILE A 328 -5.91 2.60 -1.34
CA ILE A 328 -7.33 2.84 -1.06
C ILE A 328 -8.04 2.88 -2.42
N PRO A 329 -9.00 1.96 -2.68
CA PRO A 329 -9.72 1.96 -3.95
C PRO A 329 -10.35 3.33 -4.20
N ALA A 330 -10.38 3.78 -5.45
CA ALA A 330 -10.94 5.09 -5.79
C ALA A 330 -12.43 5.21 -5.42
N LEU A 331 -13.14 4.08 -5.29
CA LEU A 331 -14.51 3.98 -4.79
C LEU A 331 -14.58 2.89 -3.71
N THR A 332 -15.24 3.16 -2.59
CA THR A 332 -15.41 2.19 -1.50
C THR A 332 -16.83 2.20 -0.94
N LEU A 333 -17.30 1.06 -0.42
CA LEU A 333 -18.56 0.97 0.32
C LEU A 333 -18.45 1.79 1.61
N THR A 334 -19.54 2.46 1.99
CA THR A 334 -19.62 3.34 3.17
C THR A 334 -20.79 2.95 4.06
N GLY A 335 -21.95 2.63 3.48
CA GLY A 335 -23.12 2.24 4.25
C GLY A 335 -24.02 1.28 3.48
N ILE A 336 -24.67 0.36 4.19
CA ILE A 336 -25.69 -0.56 3.69
C ILE A 336 -26.96 -0.29 4.51
N MET A 337 -28.09 -0.11 3.86
CA MET A 337 -29.32 0.35 4.51
C MET A 337 -30.51 -0.51 4.08
N ASP A 338 -31.32 -0.88 5.06
CA ASP A 338 -32.64 -1.47 4.86
C ASP A 338 -33.56 -0.91 5.94
N PHE A 339 -33.99 0.35 5.82
CA PHE A 339 -34.85 0.97 6.83
C PHE A 339 -36.28 0.43 6.77
N GLY A 340 -36.91 0.27 7.94
CA GLY A 340 -38.29 -0.20 8.16
C GLY A 340 -39.37 0.80 7.72
N ILE A 341 -39.24 1.33 6.50
CA ILE A 341 -40.23 2.16 5.82
C ILE A 341 -40.90 1.34 4.70
N SER A 342 -42.03 1.84 4.16
CA SER A 342 -42.93 1.07 3.31
C SER A 342 -42.24 0.32 2.15
N GLY A 343 -42.42 -1.00 2.11
CA GLY A 343 -41.98 -1.86 1.00
C GLY A 343 -40.46 -1.91 0.87
N SER A 344 -39.93 -1.59 -0.31
CA SER A 344 -38.48 -1.56 -0.57
C SER A 344 -37.87 -0.18 -0.42
N SER A 345 -38.66 0.84 -0.05
CA SER A 345 -38.27 2.25 -0.13
C SER A 345 -37.11 2.62 0.80
N GLY A 346 -36.88 1.84 1.86
CA GLY A 346 -35.78 2.04 2.81
C GLY A 346 -34.44 1.44 2.40
N LYS A 347 -34.38 0.76 1.26
CA LYS A 347 -33.18 0.05 0.80
C LYS A 347 -32.26 0.99 0.05
N ALA A 348 -31.01 1.08 0.50
CA ALA A 348 -29.98 1.88 -0.13
C ALA A 348 -28.56 1.39 0.16
N ILE A 349 -27.63 1.72 -0.71
CA ILE A 349 -26.18 1.53 -0.51
C ILE A 349 -25.50 2.86 -0.72
N MET A 350 -24.66 3.23 0.23
CA MET A 350 -23.83 4.44 0.21
C MET A 350 -22.38 4.08 -0.08
N LEU A 351 -21.76 4.82 -0.99
CA LEU A 351 -20.35 4.72 -1.36
C LEU A 351 -19.67 6.08 -1.21
N THR A 352 -18.34 6.07 -1.11
CA THR A 352 -17.52 7.28 -1.09
C THR A 352 -16.45 7.18 -2.17
N ALA A 353 -16.35 8.22 -3.00
CA ALA A 353 -15.28 8.37 -3.96
C ALA A 353 -14.02 8.92 -3.25
N ASN A 354 -13.01 8.08 -3.04
CA ASN A 354 -11.75 8.49 -2.41
C ASN A 354 -10.85 9.28 -3.39
N GLN A 355 -11.15 9.19 -4.69
CA GLN A 355 -10.49 9.92 -5.76
C GLN A 355 -11.55 10.39 -6.77
N SER A 356 -11.19 11.34 -7.64
CA SER A 356 -12.08 11.75 -8.71
C SER A 356 -12.18 10.63 -9.75
N ILE A 357 -13.40 10.27 -10.15
CA ILE A 357 -13.69 9.22 -11.13
C ILE A 357 -14.37 9.89 -12.32
N SER A 358 -13.76 9.79 -13.50
CA SER A 358 -14.26 10.46 -14.71
C SER A 358 -15.52 9.81 -15.28
N ASP A 359 -15.68 8.50 -15.05
CA ASP A 359 -16.81 7.72 -15.55
C ASP A 359 -17.12 6.61 -14.54
N LEU A 360 -18.21 6.75 -13.79
CA LEU A 360 -18.62 5.79 -12.76
C LEU A 360 -19.11 4.47 -13.36
N SER A 361 -19.42 4.39 -14.67
CA SER A 361 -19.90 3.15 -15.31
C SER A 361 -18.86 2.04 -15.41
N VAL A 362 -17.59 2.33 -15.12
CA VAL A 362 -16.55 1.32 -14.91
C VAL A 362 -16.71 0.54 -13.60
N TYR A 363 -17.61 0.98 -12.73
CA TYR A 363 -17.97 0.32 -11.49
C TYR A 363 -19.33 -0.37 -11.59
N GLY A 364 -19.53 -1.37 -10.74
CA GLY A 364 -20.81 -2.04 -10.58
C GLY A 364 -20.96 -2.67 -9.22
N MET A 365 -22.14 -3.22 -8.95
CA MET A 365 -22.50 -3.86 -7.69
C MET A 365 -23.15 -5.21 -7.95
N GLY A 366 -23.03 -6.12 -6.98
CA GLY A 366 -23.78 -7.37 -6.93
C GLY A 366 -24.21 -7.67 -5.50
N SER A 367 -25.29 -8.43 -5.33
CA SER A 367 -25.74 -8.97 -4.04
C SER A 367 -25.63 -10.49 -4.02
N ALA A 368 -25.17 -11.05 -2.90
CA ALA A 368 -25.24 -12.48 -2.65
C ALA A 368 -26.61 -12.83 -2.03
N ASN A 369 -27.68 -12.51 -2.77
CA ASN A 369 -29.05 -12.48 -2.26
C ASN A 369 -29.48 -13.83 -1.65
N ASN A 370 -29.95 -13.79 -0.41
CA ASN A 370 -30.42 -14.91 0.40
C ASN A 370 -29.42 -16.08 0.50
N GLY A 371 -28.12 -15.79 0.38
CA GLY A 371 -27.07 -16.80 0.38
C GLY A 371 -27.01 -17.64 -0.90
N GLY A 372 -27.41 -17.05 -2.03
CA GLY A 372 -27.24 -17.63 -3.37
C GLY A 372 -25.78 -17.71 -3.84
N GLY A 373 -24.84 -17.09 -3.12
CA GLY A 373 -23.44 -16.93 -3.52
C GLY A 373 -23.22 -15.72 -4.43
N THR A 374 -21.98 -15.53 -4.90
CA THR A 374 -21.65 -14.50 -5.89
C THR A 374 -22.28 -14.81 -7.26
N ASN A 375 -23.04 -13.87 -7.81
CA ASN A 375 -23.73 -14.00 -9.09
C ASN A 375 -23.17 -13.07 -10.19
N ASN A 376 -21.92 -12.63 -10.05
CA ASN A 376 -21.29 -11.56 -10.84
C ASN A 376 -21.93 -10.18 -10.59
N GLN A 377 -21.53 -9.19 -11.39
CA GLN A 377 -22.07 -7.83 -11.35
C GLN A 377 -23.54 -7.81 -11.82
N GLU A 378 -24.44 -7.34 -10.95
CA GLU A 378 -25.88 -7.28 -11.18
C GLU A 378 -26.35 -5.86 -11.54
N TYR A 379 -25.61 -4.85 -11.08
CA TYR A 379 -25.87 -3.45 -11.33
C TYR A 379 -24.61 -2.78 -11.90
N THR A 380 -24.79 -1.92 -12.90
CA THR A 380 -23.72 -1.07 -13.46
C THR A 380 -24.10 0.38 -13.23
N PHE A 381 -23.18 1.16 -12.67
CA PHE A 381 -23.45 2.58 -12.43
C PHE A 381 -23.62 3.36 -13.75
N PRO A 382 -24.37 4.48 -13.75
CA PRO A 382 -24.50 5.33 -14.93
C PRO A 382 -23.17 6.00 -15.28
N ALA A 383 -23.00 6.36 -16.55
CA ALA A 383 -21.83 7.09 -17.02
C ALA A 383 -21.87 8.55 -16.58
N VAL A 384 -21.39 8.80 -15.36
CA VAL A 384 -21.29 10.13 -14.74
C VAL A 384 -19.94 10.28 -14.06
N SER A 385 -19.41 11.50 -14.03
CA SER A 385 -18.21 11.80 -13.24
C SER A 385 -18.57 12.07 -11.79
N VAL A 386 -17.72 11.65 -10.85
CA VAL A 386 -17.81 11.99 -9.42
C VAL A 386 -16.48 12.52 -8.92
N SER A 387 -16.52 13.48 -8.00
CA SER A 387 -15.33 14.13 -7.44
C SER A 387 -14.80 13.39 -6.23
N ALA A 388 -13.52 13.58 -5.90
CA ALA A 388 -12.95 13.06 -4.67
C ALA A 388 -13.69 13.64 -3.44
N GLY A 389 -14.05 12.78 -2.49
CA GLY A 389 -14.83 13.10 -1.30
C GLY A 389 -16.35 13.10 -1.49
N GLU A 390 -16.84 12.87 -2.72
CA GLU A 390 -18.28 12.83 -3.00
C GLU A 390 -18.91 11.51 -2.54
N HIS A 391 -20.10 11.60 -1.96
CA HIS A 391 -20.91 10.43 -1.62
C HIS A 391 -21.83 10.05 -2.76
N ILE A 392 -22.00 8.75 -2.96
CA ILE A 392 -22.96 8.20 -3.92
C ILE A 392 -23.95 7.34 -3.14
N VAL A 393 -25.25 7.55 -3.35
CA VAL A 393 -26.28 6.70 -2.76
C VAL A 393 -27.11 6.09 -3.89
N ILE A 394 -27.06 4.76 -4.01
CA ILE A 394 -28.02 4.02 -4.82
C ILE A 394 -29.19 3.57 -3.95
N CYS A 395 -30.42 3.86 -4.37
CA CYS A 395 -31.62 3.61 -3.57
C CYS A 395 -32.82 3.16 -4.41
N ARG A 396 -33.82 2.61 -3.71
CA ARG A 396 -35.06 2.09 -4.31
C ARG A 396 -36.14 3.14 -4.56
N ASP A 397 -36.17 4.19 -3.76
CA ASP A 397 -37.11 5.31 -3.85
C ASP A 397 -36.45 6.54 -3.22
N GLN A 398 -35.99 7.46 -4.07
CA GLN A 398 -35.27 8.65 -3.61
C GLN A 398 -36.16 9.56 -2.77
N ALA A 399 -37.44 9.71 -3.14
CA ALA A 399 -38.34 10.65 -2.47
C ALA A 399 -38.69 10.18 -1.05
N ALA A 400 -38.96 8.88 -0.88
CA ALA A 400 -39.22 8.28 0.42
C ALA A 400 -37.98 8.30 1.31
N LEU A 401 -36.81 7.97 0.74
CA LEU A 401 -35.56 7.96 1.49
C LEU A 401 -35.14 9.39 1.92
N SER A 402 -35.24 10.37 1.01
CA SER A 402 -35.00 11.79 1.31
C SER A 402 -35.89 12.29 2.45
N SER A 403 -37.19 11.95 2.39
CA SER A 403 -38.15 12.28 3.46
C SER A 403 -37.75 11.67 4.79
N TYR A 404 -37.32 10.41 4.80
CA TYR A 404 -36.91 9.68 6.01
C TYR A 404 -35.58 10.19 6.60
N PHE A 405 -34.65 10.67 5.75
CA PHE A 405 -33.41 11.33 6.21
C PHE A 405 -33.61 12.78 6.65
N ALA A 406 -34.82 13.33 6.48
CA ALA A 406 -35.18 14.69 6.88
C ALA A 406 -34.18 15.75 6.38
N GLY A 407 -33.83 15.67 5.09
CA GLY A 407 -32.94 16.62 4.41
C GLY A 407 -31.44 16.33 4.52
N CYS A 408 -31.03 15.23 5.18
CA CYS A 408 -29.63 14.82 5.26
C CYS A 408 -29.12 14.03 4.07
N LEU A 409 -30.01 13.44 3.26
CA LEU A 409 -29.60 12.55 2.18
C LEU A 409 -28.87 13.33 1.07
N GLU A 410 -29.37 14.53 0.77
CA GLU A 410 -28.86 15.42 -0.27
C GLU A 410 -27.47 15.97 0.06
N GLN A 411 -27.18 16.13 1.36
CA GLN A 411 -25.87 16.49 1.84
C GLN A 411 -25.73 16.07 3.32
N PHE A 412 -24.94 15.02 3.55
CA PHE A 412 -24.67 14.54 4.89
C PHE A 412 -23.87 15.56 5.70
N ASN A 413 -24.05 15.57 7.02
CA ASN A 413 -23.32 16.49 7.89
C ASN A 413 -21.80 16.27 7.78
N GLY A 414 -21.06 17.32 7.42
CA GLY A 414 -19.61 17.28 7.20
C GLY A 414 -19.18 16.87 5.77
N ALA A 415 -20.12 16.55 4.87
CA ALA A 415 -19.81 16.31 3.47
C ALA A 415 -19.48 17.63 2.74
N LEU A 416 -18.34 17.63 2.04
CA LEU A 416 -17.86 18.80 1.28
C LEU A 416 -18.65 19.03 -0.01
N LEU A 417 -19.32 18.00 -0.52
CA LEU A 417 -20.06 18.01 -1.77
C LEU A 417 -21.46 17.41 -1.56
N PRO A 418 -22.45 17.82 -2.38
CA PRO A 418 -23.76 17.16 -2.42
C PRO A 418 -23.64 15.66 -2.73
N THR A 419 -24.57 14.87 -2.20
CA THR A 419 -24.65 13.43 -2.48
C THR A 419 -25.19 13.20 -3.89
N ASN A 420 -24.52 12.35 -4.65
CA ASN A 420 -25.03 11.84 -5.92
C ASN A 420 -26.03 10.70 -5.68
N ILE A 421 -27.33 10.98 -5.83
CA ILE A 421 -28.39 10.02 -5.56
C ILE A 421 -28.83 9.36 -6.88
N ILE A 422 -28.83 8.03 -6.89
CA ILE A 422 -29.18 7.20 -8.05
C ILE A 422 -30.34 6.29 -7.66
N GLU A 423 -31.52 6.54 -8.23
CA GLU A 423 -32.68 5.69 -8.03
C GLU A 423 -32.67 4.50 -9.00
N ASN A 424 -32.94 3.30 -8.50
CA ASN A 424 -33.11 2.12 -9.32
C ASN A 424 -34.28 1.25 -8.84
N SER A 425 -35.11 0.78 -9.77
CA SER A 425 -36.33 0.03 -9.46
C SER A 425 -36.09 -1.45 -9.11
N SER A 426 -34.85 -1.94 -9.18
CA SER A 426 -34.48 -3.35 -8.97
C SER A 426 -33.37 -3.55 -7.95
N PHE A 427 -32.49 -2.57 -7.73
CA PHE A 427 -31.34 -2.65 -6.84
C PHE A 427 -31.30 -1.43 -5.91
N PRO A 428 -30.89 -1.54 -4.62
CA PRO A 428 -30.51 -2.76 -3.92
C PRO A 428 -31.70 -3.67 -3.60
N ASP A 429 -31.49 -4.99 -3.60
CA ASP A 429 -32.55 -6.00 -3.45
C ASP A 429 -32.47 -6.85 -2.17
N GLY A 430 -31.45 -6.62 -1.33
CA GLY A 430 -31.30 -7.33 -0.05
C GLY A 430 -32.39 -7.01 0.97
N ASN A 431 -32.62 -7.93 1.90
CA ASN A 431 -33.65 -7.90 2.93
C ASN A 431 -33.08 -7.86 4.37
N GLY A 432 -31.84 -7.42 4.51
CA GLY A 432 -31.23 -7.15 5.81
C GLY A 432 -30.25 -8.22 6.32
N ASN A 433 -30.01 -9.28 5.56
CA ASN A 433 -28.99 -10.28 5.91
C ASN A 433 -28.03 -10.61 4.75
N ASP A 434 -28.16 -9.92 3.62
CA ASP A 434 -27.41 -10.19 2.39
C ASP A 434 -26.05 -9.52 2.37
N ALA A 435 -25.08 -10.20 1.74
CA ALA A 435 -23.78 -9.64 1.42
C ALA A 435 -23.81 -8.87 0.10
N TYR A 436 -22.91 -7.90 -0.05
CA TYR A 436 -22.76 -7.09 -1.26
C TYR A 436 -21.32 -7.08 -1.76
N GLU A 437 -21.15 -6.95 -3.07
CA GLU A 437 -19.88 -6.88 -3.77
C GLU A 437 -19.79 -5.58 -4.59
N LEU A 438 -18.65 -4.90 -4.51
CA LEU A 438 -18.31 -3.75 -5.35
C LEU A 438 -17.32 -4.20 -6.43
N PHE A 439 -17.61 -3.86 -7.69
CA PHE A 439 -16.82 -4.23 -8.86
C PHE A 439 -16.15 -3.01 -9.50
N HIS A 440 -14.96 -3.22 -10.07
CA HIS A 440 -14.30 -2.29 -10.98
C HIS A 440 -13.81 -3.06 -12.21
N ASN A 441 -14.24 -2.65 -13.41
CA ASN A 441 -13.98 -3.35 -14.68
C ASN A 441 -14.29 -4.86 -14.61
N GLY A 442 -15.39 -5.23 -13.95
CA GLY A 442 -15.84 -6.61 -13.80
C GLY A 442 -15.10 -7.44 -12.75
N THR A 443 -14.16 -6.86 -11.99
CA THR A 443 -13.44 -7.54 -10.90
C THR A 443 -13.92 -7.02 -9.54
N VAL A 444 -14.16 -7.92 -8.57
CA VAL A 444 -14.53 -7.55 -7.20
C VAL A 444 -13.37 -6.82 -6.53
N ILE A 445 -13.63 -5.62 -6.00
CA ILE A 445 -12.65 -4.79 -5.28
C ILE A 445 -13.02 -4.61 -3.80
N GLU A 446 -14.26 -4.93 -3.41
CA GLU A 446 -14.69 -4.84 -2.01
C GLU A 446 -15.94 -5.72 -1.76
N THR A 447 -16.11 -6.17 -0.51
CA THR A 447 -17.30 -6.92 -0.08
C THR A 447 -17.82 -6.45 1.28
N PHE A 448 -19.13 -6.49 1.48
CA PHE A 448 -19.80 -6.40 2.77
C PHE A 448 -20.46 -7.73 3.10
N GLY A 449 -20.28 -8.23 4.33
CA GLY A 449 -20.78 -9.55 4.74
C GLY A 449 -20.00 -10.72 4.11
N ASP A 450 -20.48 -11.94 4.33
CA ASP A 450 -19.90 -13.15 3.74
C ASP A 450 -20.63 -13.53 2.44
N ILE A 451 -19.96 -13.34 1.30
CA ILE A 451 -20.49 -13.65 -0.04
C ILE A 451 -20.66 -15.14 -0.31
N THR A 452 -20.13 -16.01 0.56
CA THR A 452 -20.23 -17.47 0.46
C THR A 452 -21.27 -18.07 1.41
N PHE A 453 -21.88 -17.22 2.25
CA PHE A 453 -22.86 -17.64 3.23
C PHE A 453 -24.09 -18.28 2.57
N THR A 454 -24.61 -19.34 3.19
CA THR A 454 -25.83 -20.03 2.76
C THR A 454 -26.82 -20.08 3.92
N GLY A 455 -27.80 -19.16 3.94
CA GLY A 455 -28.78 -19.10 5.04
C GLY A 455 -30.18 -18.63 4.69
N GLY A 456 -30.47 -18.40 3.41
CA GLY A 456 -31.81 -18.06 2.96
C GLY A 456 -32.31 -16.70 3.45
N SER A 457 -33.60 -16.45 3.18
CA SER A 457 -34.27 -15.16 3.41
C SER A 457 -34.76 -14.91 4.84
N SER A 458 -34.33 -15.71 5.81
CA SER A 458 -34.89 -15.63 7.18
C SER A 458 -33.88 -15.83 8.29
N ASN A 459 -32.60 -16.01 7.96
CA ASN A 459 -31.55 -16.11 8.96
C ASN A 459 -30.94 -14.73 9.24
N TYR A 460 -31.27 -14.18 10.41
CA TYR A 460 -30.76 -12.91 10.91
C TYR A 460 -29.83 -13.07 12.11
N ASN A 461 -29.27 -14.26 12.33
CA ASN A 461 -28.27 -14.49 13.37
C ASN A 461 -26.86 -14.46 12.74
N LEU A 462 -26.50 -13.32 12.16
CA LEU A 462 -25.22 -13.10 11.48
C LEU A 462 -24.57 -11.82 12.02
N PRO A 463 -23.22 -11.74 12.01
CA PRO A 463 -22.53 -10.55 12.52
C PRO A 463 -22.64 -9.34 11.58
N TRP A 464 -23.27 -9.48 10.40
CA TRP A 464 -23.48 -8.40 9.41
C TRP A 464 -24.96 -8.12 9.11
N VAL A 465 -25.87 -8.35 10.06
CA VAL A 465 -27.30 -8.06 9.87
C VAL A 465 -27.58 -6.56 9.95
N TYR A 466 -28.44 -6.10 9.04
CA TYR A 466 -28.90 -4.73 8.91
C TYR A 466 -30.41 -4.63 8.62
N ARG A 467 -31.18 -5.69 8.89
CA ARG A 467 -32.64 -5.69 8.70
C ARG A 467 -33.31 -4.57 9.50
N ASP A 468 -34.18 -3.83 8.81
CA ASP A 468 -34.93 -2.71 9.37
C ASP A 468 -33.97 -1.77 10.14
N SER A 469 -32.80 -1.53 9.55
CA SER A 469 -31.60 -0.94 10.15
C SER A 469 -30.56 -0.52 9.09
N TRP A 470 -29.30 -0.41 9.50
CA TRP A 470 -28.16 -0.07 8.67
C TRP A 470 -26.86 -0.70 9.20
N ALA A 471 -25.88 -0.82 8.29
CA ALA A 471 -24.47 -1.00 8.58
C ALA A 471 -23.68 0.17 7.99
N TRP A 472 -22.64 0.64 8.69
CA TRP A 472 -21.84 1.80 8.27
C TRP A 472 -20.38 1.59 8.63
N LYS A 473 -19.45 2.04 7.78
CA LYS A 473 -18.02 2.04 8.11
C LYS A 473 -17.69 3.23 9.00
N ASP A 474 -17.22 2.94 10.21
CA ASP A 474 -16.90 3.95 11.20
C ASP A 474 -15.80 4.90 10.71
N THR A 475 -15.95 6.19 10.99
CA THR A 475 -14.97 7.24 10.68
C THR A 475 -14.27 7.75 11.95
N ALA A 476 -14.66 7.26 13.13
CA ALA A 476 -13.95 7.57 14.36
C ALA A 476 -12.52 7.01 14.31
N SER A 477 -11.53 7.81 14.71
CA SER A 477 -10.09 7.46 14.60
C SER A 477 -9.72 6.11 15.22
N ALA A 478 -10.46 5.64 16.23
CA ALA A 478 -10.22 4.36 16.88
C ALA A 478 -10.70 3.14 16.08
N ASN A 479 -11.61 3.32 15.11
CA ASN A 479 -12.33 2.26 14.40
C ASN A 479 -12.43 2.50 12.88
N VAL A 480 -11.63 3.41 12.33
CA VAL A 480 -11.76 3.85 10.92
C VAL A 480 -11.83 2.64 9.98
N GLY A 481 -12.89 2.58 9.18
CA GLY A 481 -13.11 1.55 8.17
C GLY A 481 -13.75 0.25 8.68
N ASN A 482 -13.94 0.09 10.00
CA ASN A 482 -14.66 -1.06 10.56
C ASN A 482 -16.18 -0.87 10.45
N TRP A 483 -16.90 -1.95 10.16
CA TRP A 483 -18.37 -1.91 10.13
C TRP A 483 -18.96 -1.82 11.54
N VAL A 484 -19.85 -0.85 11.73
CA VAL A 484 -20.74 -0.71 12.88
C VAL A 484 -22.19 -0.83 12.41
N PHE A 485 -23.09 -1.24 13.31
CA PHE A 485 -24.45 -1.66 12.96
C PHE A 485 -25.47 -0.98 13.87
N GLY A 486 -26.62 -0.59 13.30
CA GLY A 486 -27.72 0.03 14.05
C GLY A 486 -28.47 -0.93 14.98
N GLY A 487 -28.36 -2.24 14.74
CA GLY A 487 -29.10 -3.28 15.45
C GLY A 487 -30.42 -3.65 14.75
N ASP A 488 -30.88 -4.89 14.93
CA ASP A 488 -32.05 -5.43 14.22
C ASP A 488 -33.36 -4.69 14.57
N ASN A 489 -34.17 -4.34 13.56
CA ASN A 489 -35.46 -3.64 13.69
C ASN A 489 -35.40 -2.27 14.40
N CYS A 490 -34.23 -1.66 14.50
CA CYS A 490 -34.05 -0.44 15.27
C CYS A 490 -34.69 0.79 14.61
N SER A 491 -34.96 0.73 13.30
CA SER A 491 -35.60 1.81 12.55
C SER A 491 -37.13 1.77 12.55
N ASP A 492 -37.71 0.68 13.04
CA ASP A 492 -39.16 0.47 13.08
C ASP A 492 -39.91 1.56 13.85
N ASN A 493 -41.13 1.84 13.40
CA ASN A 493 -42.06 2.79 14.02
C ASN A 493 -41.53 4.23 14.12
N SER A 494 -40.52 4.58 13.32
CA SER A 494 -39.98 5.93 13.23
C SER A 494 -40.44 6.62 11.95
N SER A 495 -40.53 7.96 12.00
CA SER A 495 -40.89 8.78 10.82
C SER A 495 -39.67 9.37 10.13
N SER A 496 -38.52 9.32 10.80
CA SER A 496 -37.22 9.78 10.31
C SER A 496 -36.10 9.02 11.03
N THR A 497 -34.92 8.98 10.42
CA THR A 497 -33.75 8.33 11.03
C THR A 497 -33.41 8.94 12.40
N GLN A 498 -33.57 10.26 12.58
CA GLN A 498 -33.31 10.95 13.85
C GLN A 498 -34.22 10.50 14.99
N THR A 499 -35.45 10.08 14.66
CA THR A 499 -36.45 9.62 15.64
C THR A 499 -36.40 8.12 15.90
N SER A 500 -35.55 7.39 15.18
CA SER A 500 -35.38 5.94 15.35
C SER A 500 -34.54 5.61 16.59
N ASN A 501 -34.51 4.33 16.98
CA ASN A 501 -33.62 3.86 18.05
C ASN A 501 -32.16 3.74 17.59
N CYS A 502 -31.89 3.96 16.31
CA CYS A 502 -30.58 3.87 15.68
C CYS A 502 -30.41 4.97 14.60
N PRO A 503 -30.31 6.25 14.98
CA PRO A 503 -30.06 7.29 13.99
C PRO A 503 -28.83 6.96 13.14
N PHE A 504 -28.95 7.12 11.83
CA PHE A 504 -27.84 6.88 10.92
C PHE A 504 -26.68 7.81 11.30
N PRO A 505 -25.42 7.35 11.37
CA PRO A 505 -24.32 8.10 11.99
C PRO A 505 -24.08 9.50 11.40
N LEU A 506 -24.34 9.68 10.11
CA LEU A 506 -24.20 10.97 9.41
C LEU A 506 -25.45 11.86 9.45
N ALA A 507 -26.51 11.40 10.11
CA ALA A 507 -27.83 12.04 10.18
C ALA A 507 -28.43 11.95 11.59
N THR A 508 -27.60 12.02 12.64
CA THR A 508 -28.05 11.96 14.04
C THR A 508 -28.89 13.18 14.46
N THR A 509 -28.76 14.28 13.73
CA THR A 509 -29.63 15.47 13.79
C THR A 509 -30.21 15.74 12.41
N ALA A 510 -31.34 16.44 12.34
CA ALA A 510 -31.92 16.82 11.05
C ALA A 510 -30.97 17.78 10.31
N CYS A 511 -30.83 17.60 9.00
CA CYS A 511 -30.02 18.48 8.17
C CYS A 511 -30.93 19.51 7.53
N VAL A 512 -30.52 20.77 7.58
CA VAL A 512 -31.28 21.84 6.96
C VAL A 512 -30.76 21.98 5.54
N ALA A 513 -31.53 21.53 4.53
CA ALA A 513 -31.16 21.74 3.13
C ALA A 513 -30.90 23.23 2.91
N THR A 514 -29.74 23.60 2.37
CA THR A 514 -29.41 25.00 2.05
C THR A 514 -29.35 25.22 0.54
N TYR A 515 -29.79 26.38 0.08
CA TYR A 515 -29.76 26.79 -1.32
C TYR A 515 -28.98 28.08 -1.46
N ASP A 516 -28.11 28.16 -2.46
CA ASP A 516 -27.49 29.42 -2.85
C ASP A 516 -28.42 30.17 -3.80
N VAL A 517 -28.90 31.34 -3.36
CA VAL A 517 -29.79 32.21 -4.12
C VAL A 517 -29.00 33.44 -4.55
N THR A 518 -28.83 33.60 -5.86
CA THR A 518 -28.26 34.81 -6.45
C THR A 518 -29.34 35.87 -6.60
N LEU A 519 -29.14 37.02 -5.95
CA LEU A 519 -29.99 38.20 -6.07
C LEU A 519 -29.28 39.25 -6.91
N LYS A 520 -29.95 39.76 -7.94
CA LYS A 520 -29.42 40.80 -8.84
C LYS A 520 -30.40 41.96 -8.96
N VAL A 521 -29.90 43.20 -8.92
CA VAL A 521 -30.71 44.41 -9.11
C VAL A 521 -29.99 45.39 -10.03
N ASN A 522 -30.69 45.83 -11.09
CA ASN A 522 -30.18 46.85 -11.99
C ASN A 522 -30.41 48.24 -11.41
N THR A 523 -29.36 49.06 -11.32
CA THR A 523 -29.40 50.39 -10.70
C THR A 523 -29.34 51.55 -11.69
N ALA A 524 -29.54 51.33 -12.99
CA ALA A 524 -29.35 52.34 -14.03
C ALA A 524 -30.18 53.63 -13.85
N ASN A 525 -31.29 53.56 -13.12
CA ASN A 525 -32.20 54.70 -12.90
C ASN A 525 -32.07 55.35 -11.52
N ILE A 526 -31.11 54.91 -10.70
CA ILE A 526 -30.89 55.46 -9.36
C ILE A 526 -29.42 55.83 -9.17
N THR A 527 -29.17 56.73 -8.22
CA THR A 527 -27.82 56.93 -7.69
C THR A 527 -27.62 55.99 -6.50
N VAL A 528 -26.67 55.07 -6.60
CA VAL A 528 -26.27 54.23 -5.45
C VAL A 528 -25.58 55.09 -4.40
N GLY A 529 -26.07 55.04 -3.16
CA GLY A 529 -25.53 55.82 -2.05
C GLY A 529 -24.21 55.26 -1.52
N ALA A 530 -23.59 56.01 -0.61
CA ALA A 530 -22.22 55.76 -0.16
C ALA A 530 -21.98 54.37 0.48
N ASN A 531 -23.02 53.74 1.05
CA ASN A 531 -22.89 52.43 1.68
C ASN A 531 -23.10 51.26 0.70
N GLY A 532 -23.55 51.51 -0.53
CA GLY A 532 -23.79 50.49 -1.57
C GLY A 532 -25.20 49.92 -1.59
N MET A 533 -25.40 48.87 -2.39
CA MET A 533 -26.67 48.15 -2.51
C MET A 533 -26.70 46.91 -1.61
N TYR A 534 -27.87 46.64 -1.01
CA TYR A 534 -28.10 45.47 -0.16
C TYR A 534 -29.40 44.78 -0.53
N ALA A 535 -29.51 43.49 -0.20
CA ALA A 535 -30.77 42.77 -0.10
C ALA A 535 -31.03 42.38 1.35
N GLY A 536 -32.29 42.46 1.78
CA GLY A 536 -32.69 42.20 3.15
C GLY A 536 -34.18 41.88 3.29
N GLY A 537 -34.64 41.67 4.51
CA GLY A 537 -36.02 41.30 4.81
C GLY A 537 -36.31 39.80 4.66
N GLY A 538 -37.42 39.37 5.28
CA GLY A 538 -37.92 37.98 5.27
C GLY A 538 -36.83 36.96 5.57
N PHE A 539 -36.50 36.11 4.59
CA PHE A 539 -35.52 35.03 4.74
C PHE A 539 -34.06 35.51 4.83
N LEU A 540 -33.76 36.77 4.52
CA LEU A 540 -32.40 37.34 4.58
C LEU A 540 -32.08 37.97 5.94
N GLY A 541 -33.09 38.52 6.65
CA GLY A 541 -32.89 39.22 7.92
C GLY A 541 -32.97 40.75 7.80
N GLY A 542 -32.02 41.48 8.38
CA GLY A 542 -32.02 42.95 8.43
C GLY A 542 -31.90 43.63 7.07
N SER A 543 -32.07 44.96 7.02
CA SER A 543 -31.97 45.75 5.79
C SER A 543 -30.57 45.78 5.16
N ASP A 544 -29.53 45.40 5.91
CA ASP A 544 -28.13 45.31 5.49
C ASP A 544 -27.63 43.85 5.41
N ALA A 545 -28.53 42.86 5.35
CA ALA A 545 -28.20 41.45 5.51
C ALA A 545 -27.26 40.87 4.44
N LEU A 546 -27.52 41.17 3.17
CA LEU A 546 -26.69 40.74 2.04
C LEU A 546 -26.17 41.97 1.30
N GLN A 547 -24.87 42.22 1.36
CA GLN A 547 -24.24 43.24 0.52
C GLN A 547 -24.16 42.73 -0.93
N LEU A 548 -24.57 43.58 -1.87
CA LEU A 548 -24.42 43.35 -3.30
C LEU A 548 -23.21 44.13 -3.82
N THR A 549 -22.64 43.67 -4.93
CA THR A 549 -21.51 44.33 -5.60
C THR A 549 -21.74 44.39 -7.11
N ASP A 550 -21.18 45.40 -7.77
CA ASP A 550 -21.16 45.57 -9.23
C ASP A 550 -19.69 45.44 -9.68
N ALA A 551 -19.19 44.20 -9.64
CA ALA A 551 -17.77 43.93 -9.84
C ALA A 551 -17.34 44.03 -11.31
N ASP A 552 -18.26 43.80 -12.24
CA ASP A 552 -18.05 43.89 -13.68
C ASP A 552 -18.36 45.30 -14.25
N GLY A 553 -18.98 46.17 -13.45
CA GLY A 553 -19.25 47.56 -13.80
C GLY A 553 -20.38 47.72 -14.81
N ASP A 554 -21.28 46.74 -14.91
CA ASP A 554 -22.39 46.74 -15.87
C ASP A 554 -23.62 47.51 -15.35
N GLY A 555 -23.60 47.95 -14.08
CA GLY A 555 -24.70 48.65 -13.42
C GLY A 555 -25.73 47.72 -12.78
N THR A 556 -25.47 46.42 -12.72
CA THR A 556 -26.26 45.39 -12.04
C THR A 556 -25.51 44.90 -10.82
N TRP A 557 -26.07 45.16 -9.65
CA TRP A 557 -25.50 44.75 -8.38
C TRP A 557 -25.96 43.35 -8.03
N GLU A 558 -25.03 42.46 -7.70
CA GLU A 558 -25.30 41.06 -7.39
C GLU A 558 -24.65 40.56 -6.10
N GLY A 559 -25.26 39.55 -5.50
CA GLY A 559 -24.78 38.85 -4.31
C GLY A 559 -25.45 37.49 -4.16
N VAL A 560 -24.79 36.59 -3.43
CA VAL A 560 -25.28 35.23 -3.18
C VAL A 560 -25.61 35.07 -1.71
N ALA A 561 -26.84 34.67 -1.40
CA ALA A 561 -27.25 34.28 -0.05
C ALA A 561 -27.42 32.77 0.04
N THR A 562 -26.78 32.16 1.03
CA THR A 562 -27.03 30.76 1.40
C THR A 562 -28.23 30.72 2.34
N ILE A 563 -29.34 30.16 1.88
CA ILE A 563 -30.62 30.13 2.61
C ILE A 563 -30.96 28.71 3.02
N SER A 564 -31.59 28.55 4.17
CA SER A 564 -32.11 27.27 4.61
C SER A 564 -33.51 27.03 4.04
N ALA A 565 -33.81 25.81 3.60
CA ALA A 565 -35.12 25.39 3.15
C ALA A 565 -36.17 25.68 4.24
N GLY A 566 -37.17 26.50 3.92
CA GLY A 566 -38.22 26.90 4.87
C GLY A 566 -37.82 27.98 5.89
N SER A 567 -36.69 28.67 5.73
CA SER A 567 -36.31 29.76 6.64
C SER A 567 -37.12 31.03 6.41
N GLY A 568 -37.96 31.39 7.39
CA GLY A 568 -38.57 32.72 7.49
C GLY A 568 -39.66 33.05 6.47
N PRO A 569 -40.19 34.29 6.50
CA PRO A 569 -41.18 34.75 5.55
C PRO A 569 -40.65 34.80 4.09
N ASN A 570 -41.46 34.37 3.12
CA ASN A 570 -41.12 34.31 1.69
C ASN A 570 -41.12 35.69 0.99
N TYR A 571 -40.39 36.66 1.51
CA TYR A 571 -40.19 37.95 0.88
C TYR A 571 -38.77 38.46 1.08
N TYR A 572 -38.32 39.34 0.20
CA TYR A 572 -37.09 40.11 0.33
C TYR A 572 -37.34 41.51 -0.24
N ALA A 573 -36.39 42.42 -0.03
CA ALA A 573 -36.36 43.70 -0.70
C ALA A 573 -34.92 44.15 -0.93
N PHE A 574 -34.73 45.02 -1.92
CA PHE A 574 -33.47 45.73 -2.13
C PHE A 574 -33.44 47.04 -1.35
N PHE A 575 -32.25 47.42 -0.87
CA PHE A 575 -31.99 48.61 -0.08
C PHE A 575 -30.85 49.42 -0.70
N ASN A 576 -31.04 50.72 -0.85
CA ASN A 576 -30.02 51.64 -1.35
C ASN A 576 -29.38 52.40 -0.19
N SER A 577 -28.14 52.06 0.14
CA SER A 577 -27.33 52.69 1.17
C SER A 577 -27.93 52.69 2.59
N PRO A 578 -28.42 51.55 3.10
CA PRO A 578 -28.86 51.44 4.51
C PRO A 578 -27.71 51.81 5.46
N ASN A 579 -28.05 52.39 6.61
CA ASN A 579 -27.08 52.74 7.67
C ASN A 579 -27.02 51.72 8.82
N GLY A 580 -27.72 50.60 8.68
CA GLY A 580 -27.71 49.45 9.60
C GLY A 580 -28.92 48.53 9.38
N SER A 581 -29.02 47.49 10.21
CA SER A 581 -29.98 46.38 10.05
C SER A 581 -31.46 46.69 10.28
N SER A 582 -31.77 47.92 10.72
CA SER A 582 -33.13 48.40 10.97
C SER A 582 -33.52 49.62 10.11
N ASP A 583 -32.68 49.98 9.13
CA ASP A 583 -32.91 51.13 8.25
C ASP A 583 -33.83 50.80 7.07
N TRP A 584 -35.08 50.47 7.39
CA TRP A 584 -36.10 50.07 6.41
C TRP A 584 -36.55 51.20 5.48
N ASN A 585 -36.12 52.45 5.72
CA ASN A 585 -36.50 53.62 4.92
C ASN A 585 -35.77 53.69 3.58
N THR A 586 -34.69 52.91 3.42
CA THR A 586 -33.89 52.82 2.20
C THR A 586 -34.37 51.74 1.23
N LYS A 587 -35.48 51.07 1.59
CA LYS A 587 -36.10 50.01 0.79
C LYS A 587 -36.55 50.54 -0.56
N GLU A 588 -36.46 49.68 -1.57
CA GLU A 588 -37.10 49.89 -2.86
C GLU A 588 -38.60 50.23 -2.71
N ASN A 589 -39.07 51.13 -3.57
CA ASN A 589 -40.46 51.58 -3.57
C ASN A 589 -41.22 50.96 -4.75
N LEU A 590 -42.02 49.95 -4.44
CA LEU A 590 -42.89 49.25 -5.40
C LEU A 590 -44.35 49.72 -5.32
N ALA A 591 -44.63 50.87 -4.69
CA ALA A 591 -46.00 51.34 -4.54
C ALA A 591 -46.62 51.69 -5.91
N GLY A 592 -47.77 51.07 -6.22
CA GLY A 592 -48.50 51.30 -7.46
C GLY A 592 -47.97 50.53 -8.66
N THR A 593 -46.97 49.65 -8.49
CA THR A 593 -46.56 48.71 -9.53
C THR A 593 -47.47 47.48 -9.52
N THR A 594 -47.66 46.84 -10.68
CA THR A 594 -48.31 45.53 -10.74
C THR A 594 -47.41 44.49 -10.07
N CYS A 595 -48.00 43.62 -9.25
CA CYS A 595 -47.29 42.49 -8.66
C CYS A 595 -46.75 41.52 -9.71
#